data_AF-A0A7C3AIH1-F1
#
_entry.id   AF-A0A7C3AIH1-F1
#
_cell.length_a   1.000
_cell.length_b   1.000
_cell.length_c   1.000
_cell.angle_alpha   90.00
_cell.angle_beta   90.00
_cell.angle_gamma   90.00
#
_symmetry.space_group_name_H-M   'P 1'
#
loop_
_entity.id
_entity.type
_entity.pdbx_description
1 polymer ?
#
loop_
_entity_poly.entity_id
_entity_poly.type
_entity_poly.pdbx_seq_one_letter_code
_entity_poly.pdbx_strand_id
1 'polypeptide(L)'
;MSFVPLYVNEIHGSSEAAAASLLAVFHFAGLYAGPLGGYLSDRFGRVLMMLIVSLIAGPAIYLLHTANPGWSVSVLLLVMGTCQYFGMPISEAYIISHTSERNRSTVLGVYYFASRGGPGAVMPALGYLIDNFSYETCFTVAGVSMAVVAILCVLLLWGSRD
;
A
#
# COMPACT_ATOMS: atom_id res chain seq x y z
N MET A 1 -6.84 -3.77 0.73
CA MET A 1 -7.99 -2.85 0.87
C MET A 1 -9.33 -3.55 0.70
N SER A 2 -9.50 -4.44 -0.29
CA SER A 2 -10.78 -5.09 -0.59
C SER A 2 -11.44 -5.81 0.60
N PHE A 3 -10.66 -6.36 1.53
CA PHE A 3 -11.18 -7.05 2.72
C PHE A 3 -11.34 -6.18 3.98
N VAL A 4 -10.84 -4.94 3.99
CA VAL A 4 -10.90 -4.08 5.20
C VAL A 4 -12.34 -3.62 5.52
N PRO A 5 -13.18 -3.21 4.54
CA PRO A 5 -14.58 -2.92 4.81
C PRO A 5 -15.37 -4.15 5.28
N LEU A 6 -15.06 -5.34 4.73
CA LEU A 6 -15.66 -6.62 5.17
C LEU A 6 -15.25 -6.96 6.60
N TYR A 7 -13.97 -6.83 6.93
CA TYR A 7 -13.44 -7.01 8.29
C TYR A 7 -14.17 -6.12 9.32
N VAL A 8 -14.38 -4.84 8.98
CA VAL A 8 -15.09 -3.92 9.89
C VAL A 8 -16.57 -4.27 9.99
N ASN A 9 -17.21 -4.67 8.90
CA ASN A 9 -18.62 -5.10 8.92
C ASN A 9 -18.80 -6.38 9.76
N GLU A 10 -18.05 -7.45 9.46
CA GLU A 10 -18.22 -8.76 10.07
C GLU A 10 -17.83 -8.79 11.55
N ILE A 11 -16.71 -8.17 11.93
CA ILE A 11 -16.23 -8.24 13.32
C ILE A 11 -16.96 -7.25 14.23
N HIS A 12 -17.36 -6.09 13.68
CA HIS A 12 -17.87 -4.99 14.50
C HIS A 12 -19.35 -4.69 14.28
N GLY A 13 -20.06 -5.49 13.46
CA GLY A 13 -21.49 -5.30 13.17
C GLY A 13 -21.81 -3.93 12.56
N SER A 14 -20.85 -3.34 11.84
CA SER A 14 -20.97 -1.97 11.32
C SER A 14 -21.89 -1.92 10.10
N SER A 15 -22.68 -0.85 9.96
CA SER A 15 -23.55 -0.69 8.79
C SER A 15 -22.74 -0.62 7.48
N GLU A 16 -23.35 -1.02 6.36
CA GLU A 16 -22.73 -0.89 5.03
C GLU A 16 -22.28 0.55 4.73
N ALA A 17 -23.02 1.55 5.25
CA ALA A 17 -22.66 2.96 5.14
C ALA A 17 -21.35 3.30 5.87
N ALA A 18 -21.08 2.68 7.02
CA ALA A 18 -19.83 2.85 7.75
C ALA A 18 -18.65 2.18 7.01
N ALA A 19 -18.87 1.01 6.42
CA ALA A 19 -17.86 0.34 5.59
C ALA A 19 -17.50 1.19 4.34
N ALA A 20 -18.51 1.79 3.70
CA ALA A 20 -18.31 2.69 2.57
C ALA A 20 -17.57 3.99 2.95
N SER A 21 -17.86 4.56 4.12
CA SER A 21 -17.19 5.78 4.58
C SER A 21 -15.71 5.54 4.89
N LEU A 22 -15.34 4.37 5.41
CA LEU A 22 -13.94 3.98 5.60
C LEU A 22 -13.19 3.85 4.27
N LEU A 23 -13.84 3.30 3.25
CA LEU A 23 -13.28 3.26 1.90
C LEU A 23 -13.08 4.68 1.33
N ALA A 24 -14.05 5.57 1.59
CA ALA A 24 -13.93 6.98 1.20
C ALA A 24 -12.76 7.67 1.90
N VAL A 25 -12.54 7.44 3.20
CA VAL A 25 -11.36 7.96 3.94
C VAL A 25 -10.06 7.47 3.31
N PHE A 26 -9.98 6.19 2.97
CA PHE A 26 -8.83 5.62 2.30
C PHE A 26 -8.53 6.31 0.95
N HIS A 27 -9.55 6.46 0.10
CA HIS A 27 -9.39 7.10 -1.21
C HIS A 27 -9.21 8.62 -1.14
N PHE A 28 -9.76 9.27 -0.11
CA PHE A 28 -9.56 10.70 0.16
C PHE A 28 -8.08 11.05 0.33
N ALA A 29 -7.29 10.12 0.88
CA ALA A 29 -5.84 10.28 0.96
C ALA A 29 -5.22 10.62 -0.41
N GLY A 30 -5.74 10.03 -1.49
CA GLY A 30 -5.25 10.23 -2.85
C GLY A 30 -5.34 11.67 -3.35
N LEU A 31 -6.25 12.48 -2.82
CA LEU A 31 -6.45 13.87 -3.25
C LEU A 31 -5.21 14.74 -3.00
N TYR A 32 -4.55 14.55 -1.85
CA TYR A 32 -3.35 15.30 -1.48
C TYR A 32 -2.07 14.48 -1.66
N ALA A 33 -2.16 13.15 -1.50
CA ALA A 33 -1.01 12.27 -1.45
C ALA A 33 -0.23 12.20 -2.76
N GLY A 34 -0.92 12.20 -3.90
CA GLY A 34 -0.27 12.14 -5.21
C GLY A 34 0.65 13.35 -5.46
N PRO A 35 0.11 14.59 -5.47
CA PRO A 35 0.90 15.79 -5.70
C PRO A 35 2.01 16.00 -4.65
N LEU A 36 1.71 15.77 -3.37
CA LEU A 36 2.69 15.92 -2.29
C LEU A 36 3.78 14.86 -2.37
N GLY A 37 3.43 13.61 -2.68
CA GLY A 37 4.39 12.53 -2.85
C GLY A 37 5.36 12.79 -4.00
N GLY A 38 4.85 13.28 -5.14
CA GLY A 38 5.69 13.73 -6.25
C GLY A 38 6.66 14.82 -5.83
N TYR A 39 6.14 15.93 -5.29
CA TYR A 39 6.94 17.08 -4.85
C TYR A 39 8.02 16.70 -3.81
N LEU A 40 7.66 15.92 -2.79
CA LEU A 40 8.59 15.49 -1.75
C LEU A 40 9.65 14.53 -2.29
N SER A 41 9.30 13.66 -3.23
CA SER A 41 10.25 12.72 -3.84
C SER A 41 11.26 13.39 -4.75
N ASP A 42 10.86 14.44 -5.47
CA ASP A 42 11.79 15.20 -6.28
C ASP A 42 12.72 16.06 -5.41
N ARG A 43 12.27 16.49 -4.22
CA ARG A 43 13.09 17.27 -3.27
C ARG A 43 14.05 16.44 -2.42
N PHE A 44 13.58 15.31 -1.87
CA PHE A 44 14.34 14.51 -0.90
C PHE A 44 14.97 13.25 -1.52
N GLY A 45 14.65 12.96 -2.78
CA GLY A 45 15.12 11.77 -3.49
C GLY A 45 14.08 10.65 -3.50
N ARG A 46 13.87 10.09 -4.70
CA ARG A 46 12.84 9.08 -4.97
C ARG A 46 13.04 7.80 -4.16
N VAL A 47 14.27 7.28 -4.11
CA VAL A 47 14.61 6.09 -3.35
C VAL A 47 14.31 6.27 -1.86
N LEU A 48 14.75 7.40 -1.27
CA LEU A 48 14.51 7.66 0.14
C LEU A 48 13.01 7.72 0.46
N MET A 49 12.22 8.42 -0.36
CA MET A 49 10.77 8.50 -0.14
C MET A 49 10.07 7.15 -0.32
N MET A 50 10.47 6.32 -1.29
CA MET A 50 9.93 4.95 -1.43
C MET A 50 10.19 4.11 -0.18
N LEU A 51 11.39 4.22 0.40
CA LEU A 51 11.74 3.50 1.63
C LEU A 51 10.91 3.97 2.82
N ILE A 52 10.76 5.28 3.02
CA ILE A 52 9.95 5.84 4.10
C ILE A 52 8.50 5.35 4.00
N VAL A 53 7.91 5.46 2.81
CA VAL A 53 6.53 5.02 2.56
C VAL A 53 6.35 3.53 2.84
N SER A 54 7.31 2.70 2.39
CA SER A 54 7.26 1.25 2.61
C SER A 54 7.42 0.89 4.08
N LEU A 55 8.26 1.62 4.81
CA LEU A 55 8.51 1.41 6.24
C LEU A 55 7.31 1.83 7.11
N ILE A 56 6.51 2.81 6.67
CA ILE A 56 5.27 3.23 7.34
C ILE A 56 4.12 2.27 7.01
N ALA A 57 4.03 1.80 5.77
CA ALA A 57 2.92 0.96 5.31
C ALA A 57 2.83 -0.39 6.05
N GLY A 58 3.96 -1.07 6.29
CA GLY A 58 3.99 -2.36 6.98
C GLY A 58 3.38 -2.32 8.39
N PRO A 59 3.88 -1.45 9.30
CA PRO A 59 3.30 -1.25 10.62
C PRO A 59 1.84 -0.79 10.58
N ALA A 60 1.45 0.07 9.64
CA ALA A 60 0.07 0.51 9.52
C ALA A 60 -0.90 -0.64 9.17
N ILE A 61 -0.47 -1.56 8.30
CA ILE A 61 -1.24 -2.78 7.98
C ILE A 61 -1.32 -3.70 9.20
N TYR A 62 -0.21 -3.89 9.92
CA TYR A 62 -0.16 -4.75 11.10
C TYR A 62 -1.07 -4.20 12.22
N LEU A 63 -0.98 -2.91 12.55
CA LEU A 63 -1.74 -2.27 13.61
C LEU A 63 -3.26 -2.30 13.39
N LEU A 64 -3.72 -2.59 12.18
CA LEU A 64 -5.14 -2.73 11.86
C LEU A 64 -5.83 -3.85 12.69
N HIS A 65 -5.09 -4.90 13.05
CA HIS A 65 -5.64 -5.99 13.88
C HIS A 65 -5.86 -5.54 15.34
N THR A 66 -5.04 -4.63 15.84
CA THR A 66 -5.13 -4.09 17.22
C THR A 66 -6.04 -2.88 17.35
N ALA A 67 -6.55 -2.36 16.23
CA ALA A 67 -7.27 -1.11 16.19
C ALA A 67 -8.68 -1.26 16.77
N ASN A 68 -9.04 -0.38 17.70
CA ASN A 68 -10.40 -0.32 18.23
C ASN A 68 -11.38 0.23 17.16
N PRO A 69 -12.60 -0.31 17.08
CA PRO A 69 -13.63 0.19 16.16
C PRO A 69 -13.89 1.68 16.40
N GLY A 70 -13.75 2.48 15.34
CA GLY A 70 -13.95 3.93 15.38
C GLY A 70 -12.81 4.69 14.70
N TRP A 71 -12.38 5.79 15.33
CA TRP A 71 -11.43 6.74 14.74
C TRP A 71 -10.05 6.14 14.42
N SER A 72 -9.62 5.13 15.19
CA SER A 72 -8.29 4.52 15.01
C SER A 72 -8.15 3.80 13.67
N VAL A 73 -9.21 3.09 13.24
CA VAL A 73 -9.27 2.44 11.92
C VAL A 73 -9.26 3.48 10.80
N SER A 74 -10.01 4.58 10.95
CA SER A 74 -10.02 5.67 9.97
C SER A 74 -8.64 6.32 9.81
N VAL A 75 -7.91 6.53 10.91
CA VAL A 75 -6.55 7.08 10.87
C VAL A 75 -5.59 6.11 10.20
N LEU A 76 -5.63 4.82 10.54
CA LEU A 76 -4.79 3.81 9.91
C LEU A 76 -5.08 3.70 8.40
N LEU A 77 -6.35 3.72 8.01
CA LEU A 77 -6.75 3.73 6.60
C LEU A 77 -6.28 4.99 5.87
N LEU A 78 -6.36 6.15 6.51
CA LEU A 78 -5.84 7.38 5.93
C LEU A 78 -4.33 7.27 5.70
N VAL A 79 -3.56 6.79 6.69
CA VAL A 79 -2.11 6.57 6.57
C VAL A 79 -1.78 5.58 5.46
N MET A 80 -2.50 4.45 5.40
CA MET A 80 -2.30 3.45 4.36
C MET A 80 -2.63 4.01 2.97
N GLY A 81 -3.71 4.81 2.87
CA GLY A 81 -4.07 5.52 1.65
C GLY A 81 -2.97 6.50 1.24
N THR A 82 -2.46 7.30 2.16
CA THR A 82 -1.35 8.23 1.90
C THR A 82 -0.14 7.47 1.38
N CYS A 83 0.24 6.36 2.02
CA CYS A 83 1.37 5.56 1.58
C CYS A 83 1.17 5.02 0.16
N GLN A 84 -0.02 4.48 -0.14
CA GLN A 84 -0.32 3.93 -1.47
C GLN A 84 -0.26 5.00 -2.56
N TYR A 85 -0.86 6.17 -2.32
CA TYR A 85 -0.91 7.26 -3.29
C TYR A 85 0.37 8.09 -3.37
N PHE A 86 1.24 8.04 -2.35
CA PHE A 86 2.64 8.50 -2.46
C PHE A 86 3.46 7.54 -3.31
N GLY A 87 3.38 6.23 -3.04
CA GLY A 87 4.27 5.24 -3.67
C GLY A 87 4.13 5.17 -5.19
N MET A 88 2.93 5.37 -5.72
CA MET A 88 2.64 5.27 -7.16
C MET A 88 3.41 6.28 -8.02
N PRO A 89 3.28 7.61 -7.85
CA PRO A 89 4.01 8.58 -8.67
C PRO A 89 5.53 8.49 -8.48
N ILE A 90 6.00 8.14 -7.28
CA ILE A 90 7.43 8.01 -6.99
C ILE A 90 8.03 6.83 -7.77
N SER A 91 7.33 5.69 -7.76
CA SER A 91 7.75 4.48 -8.49
C SER A 91 7.74 4.71 -9.99
N GLU A 92 6.68 5.33 -10.52
CA GLU A 92 6.58 5.68 -11.94
C GLU A 92 7.73 6.60 -12.37
N ALA A 93 7.97 7.67 -11.61
CA ALA A 93 9.04 8.61 -11.90
C ALA A 93 10.41 7.92 -11.85
N TYR A 94 10.65 7.05 -10.87
CA TYR A 94 11.90 6.27 -10.75
C TYR A 94 12.12 5.34 -11.95
N ILE A 95 11.10 4.55 -12.33
CA ILE A 95 11.15 3.63 -13.48
C ILE A 95 11.46 4.40 -14.76
N ILE A 96 10.77 5.51 -14.97
CA ILE A 96 10.93 6.38 -16.13
C ILE A 96 12.36 6.92 -16.24
N SER A 97 12.95 7.38 -15.12
CA SER A 97 14.32 7.91 -15.13
C SER A 97 15.40 6.86 -15.44
N HIS A 98 15.08 5.57 -15.29
CA HIS A 98 16.01 4.46 -15.51
C HIS A 98 15.67 3.63 -16.75
N THR A 99 14.72 4.08 -17.58
CA THR A 99 14.29 3.35 -18.78
C THR A 99 14.51 4.22 -20.02
N SER A 100 15.06 3.63 -21.08
CA SER A 100 15.21 4.30 -22.37
C SER A 100 13.85 4.65 -22.98
N GLU A 101 13.79 5.74 -23.76
CA GLU A 101 12.53 6.21 -24.37
C GLU A 101 11.82 5.12 -25.19
N ARG A 102 12.59 4.31 -25.92
CA ARG A 102 12.07 3.19 -26.73
C ARG A 102 11.33 2.14 -25.90
N ASN A 103 11.79 1.86 -24.68
CA ASN A 103 11.28 0.77 -23.85
C ASN A 103 10.32 1.27 -22.75
N ARG A 104 10.19 2.60 -22.58
CA ARG A 104 9.44 3.22 -21.49
C ARG A 104 7.98 2.76 -21.41
N SER A 105 7.31 2.65 -22.56
CA SER A 105 5.91 2.17 -22.62
C SER A 105 5.79 0.70 -22.22
N THR A 106 6.71 -0.16 -22.66
CA THR A 106 6.73 -1.58 -22.29
C THR A 106 6.97 -1.78 -20.81
N VAL A 107 7.98 -1.09 -20.25
CA VAL A 107 8.31 -1.22 -18.82
C VAL A 107 7.17 -0.68 -17.94
N LEU A 108 6.59 0.47 -18.28
CA LEU A 108 5.40 0.97 -17.58
C LEU A 108 4.20 0.04 -17.75
N GLY A 109 4.02 -0.58 -18.93
CA GLY A 109 2.98 -1.58 -19.16
C GLY A 109 3.10 -2.79 -18.22
N VAL A 110 4.32 -3.32 -18.05
CA VAL A 110 4.60 -4.40 -17.09
C VAL A 110 4.35 -3.93 -15.66
N TYR A 111 4.78 -2.72 -15.30
CA TYR A 111 4.54 -2.13 -13.98
C TYR A 111 3.03 -1.98 -13.68
N TYR A 112 2.24 -1.48 -14.63
CA TYR A 112 0.79 -1.36 -14.44
C TYR A 112 0.10 -2.71 -14.40
N PHE A 113 0.54 -3.67 -15.21
CA PHE A 113 0.03 -5.04 -15.15
C PHE A 113 0.29 -5.66 -13.78
N ALA A 114 1.50 -5.53 -13.23
CA ALA A 114 1.83 -6.03 -11.91
C ALA A 114 1.08 -5.28 -10.79
N SER A 115 1.03 -3.95 -10.83
CA SER A 115 0.41 -3.13 -9.77
C SER A 115 -1.11 -3.17 -9.76
N ARG A 116 -1.77 -3.25 -10.93
CA ARG A 116 -3.23 -3.31 -11.05
C ARG A 116 -3.76 -4.74 -11.17
N GLY A 117 -3.07 -5.60 -11.91
CA GLY A 117 -3.44 -7.00 -12.13
C GLY A 117 -2.98 -7.94 -11.02
N GLY A 118 -1.82 -7.67 -10.42
CA GLY A 118 -1.26 -8.47 -9.32
C GLY A 118 -2.22 -8.66 -8.14
N PRO A 119 -2.88 -7.61 -7.63
CA PRO A 119 -3.91 -7.77 -6.60
C PRO A 119 -5.00 -8.77 -7.00
N GLY A 120 -5.45 -8.77 -8.26
CA GLY A 120 -6.46 -9.71 -8.76
C GLY A 120 -6.05 -11.18 -8.65
N ALA A 121 -4.77 -11.49 -8.83
CA ALA A 121 -4.24 -12.85 -8.67
C ALA A 121 -4.04 -13.25 -7.19
N VAL A 122 -3.71 -12.28 -6.33
CA VAL A 122 -3.41 -12.51 -4.91
C VAL A 122 -4.68 -12.54 -4.04
N MET A 123 -5.75 -11.83 -4.43
CA MET A 123 -6.99 -11.74 -3.65
C MET A 123 -7.64 -13.10 -3.31
N PRO A 124 -7.76 -14.08 -4.23
CA PRO A 124 -8.34 -15.38 -3.89
C PRO A 124 -7.54 -16.15 -2.83
N ALA A 125 -6.21 -16.08 -2.88
CA ALA A 125 -5.34 -16.70 -1.88
C ALA A 125 -5.50 -16.04 -0.51
N LEU A 126 -5.65 -14.70 -0.47
CA LEU A 126 -5.95 -13.99 0.78
C LEU A 126 -7.34 -14.30 1.31
N GLY A 127 -8.35 -14.43 0.44
CA GLY A 127 -9.70 -14.87 0.82
C GLY A 127 -9.67 -16.26 1.47
N TYR A 128 -9.00 -17.22 0.82
CA TYR A 128 -8.80 -18.56 1.39
C TYR A 128 -8.09 -18.51 2.75
N LEU A 129 -7.09 -17.65 2.92
CA LEU A 129 -6.39 -17.49 4.19
C LEU A 129 -7.31 -16.94 5.28
N ILE A 130 -8.16 -15.96 4.95
CA ILE A 130 -9.15 -15.39 5.88
C ILE A 130 -10.15 -16.46 6.30
N ASP A 131 -10.72 -17.20 5.34
CA ASP A 131 -11.74 -18.22 5.59
C ASP A 131 -11.25 -19.37 6.49
N ASN A 132 -9.96 -19.71 6.43
CA ASN A 132 -9.39 -20.86 7.16
C ASN A 132 -8.61 -20.47 8.43
N PHE A 133 -8.02 -19.27 8.50
CA PHE A 133 -7.08 -18.90 9.58
C PHE A 133 -7.43 -17.60 10.32
N SER A 134 -8.47 -16.87 9.91
CA SER A 134 -8.88 -15.55 10.44
C SER A 134 -8.20 -14.33 9.82
N TYR A 135 -8.86 -13.17 9.95
CA TYR A 135 -8.39 -11.88 9.47
C TYR A 135 -7.06 -11.41 10.10
N GLU A 136 -6.83 -11.71 11.38
CA GLU A 136 -5.59 -11.34 12.09
C GLU A 136 -4.36 -11.98 11.45
N THR A 137 -4.44 -13.27 11.10
CA THR A 137 -3.38 -13.99 10.38
C THR A 137 -3.12 -13.33 9.02
N CYS A 138 -4.18 -12.97 8.29
CA CYS A 138 -4.06 -12.31 7.00
C CYS A 138 -3.35 -10.96 7.09
N PHE A 139 -3.74 -10.10 8.04
CA PHE A 139 -3.09 -8.79 8.22
C PHE A 139 -1.66 -8.91 8.71
N THR A 140 -1.37 -9.88 9.58
CA THR A 140 0.00 -10.15 10.04
C THR A 140 0.90 -10.59 8.89
N VAL A 141 0.45 -11.54 8.06
CA VAL A 141 1.20 -11.99 6.87
C VAL A 141 1.41 -10.84 5.88
N ALA A 142 0.39 -10.01 5.65
CA ALA A 142 0.49 -8.85 4.78
C ALA A 142 1.48 -7.79 5.32
N GLY A 143 1.42 -7.49 6.62
CA GLY A 143 2.33 -6.54 7.27
C GLY A 143 3.78 -7.02 7.28
N VAL A 144 4.01 -8.30 7.63
CA VAL A 144 5.35 -8.90 7.63
C VAL A 144 5.93 -8.98 6.22
N SER A 145 5.15 -9.42 5.23
CA SER A 145 5.64 -9.49 3.84
C SER A 145 6.01 -8.09 3.31
N MET A 146 5.20 -7.07 3.62
CA MET A 146 5.52 -5.68 3.27
C MET A 146 6.80 -5.19 3.95
N ALA A 147 6.99 -5.49 5.25
CA ALA A 147 8.20 -5.14 5.98
C ALA A 147 9.45 -5.85 5.41
N VAL A 148 9.33 -7.13 5.07
CA VAL A 148 10.42 -7.90 4.44
C VAL A 148 10.79 -7.30 3.08
N VAL A 149 9.81 -6.99 2.23
CA VAL A 149 10.05 -6.34 0.94
C VAL A 149 10.70 -4.98 1.12
N ALA A 150 10.22 -4.17 2.08
CA ALA A 150 10.83 -2.88 2.39
C ALA A 150 12.31 -3.04 2.80
N ILE A 151 12.63 -3.99 3.67
CA ILE A 151 14.01 -4.27 4.10
C ILE A 151 14.86 -4.73 2.91
N LEU A 152 14.36 -5.65 2.07
CA LEU A 152 15.07 -6.09 0.88
C LEU A 152 15.34 -4.93 -0.08
N CYS A 153 14.36 -4.04 -0.29
CA CYS A 153 14.55 -2.83 -1.08
C CYS A 153 15.60 -1.90 -0.46
N VAL A 154 15.62 -1.72 0.86
CA VAL A 154 16.69 -0.95 1.53
C VAL A 154 18.05 -1.59 1.21
N LEU A 155 18.21 -2.89 1.43
CA LEU A 155 19.49 -3.58 1.26
C LEU A 155 19.98 -3.54 -0.20
N LEU A 156 19.10 -3.78 -1.15
CA LEU A 156 19.45 -3.79 -2.58
C LEU A 156 19.77 -2.37 -3.11
N LEU A 157 18.99 -1.36 -2.71
CA LEU A 157 19.19 0.02 -3.17
C LEU A 157 20.32 0.73 -2.43
N TRP A 158 20.69 0.28 -1.22
CA TRP A 158 21.92 0.74 -0.58
C TRP A 158 23.17 0.15 -1.24
N GLY A 159 23.11 -1.10 -1.69
CA GLY A 159 24.22 -1.76 -2.38
C GLY A 159 24.46 -1.26 -3.81
N SER A 160 23.50 -0.55 -4.41
CA SER A 160 23.62 0.04 -5.75
C SER A 160 24.04 1.52 -5.73
N ARG A 161 24.52 2.03 -4.59
CA ARG A 161 25.03 3.41 -4.45
C ARG A 161 26.52 3.57 -4.81
N ASP A 162 27.12 2.54 -5.41
CA ASP A 162 28.48 2.55 -5.94
C ASP A 162 28.52 3.05 -7.41
#